data_AF-A0A8H4W5H7-F1
#
_entry.id   AF-A0A8H4W5H7-F1
#
_cell.length_a   1.000
_cell.length_b   1.000
_cell.length_c   1.000
_cell.angle_alpha   90.00
_cell.angle_beta   90.00
_cell.angle_gamma   90.00
#
_symmetry.space_group_name_H-M   'P 1'
#
loop_
_entity.id
_entity.type
_entity.pdbx_description
1 polymer ?
#
loop_
_entity_poly.entity_id
_entity_poly.type
_entity_poly.pdbx_seq_one_letter_code
_entity_poly.pdbx_strand_id
1 'polypeptide(L)'
;MATEDGATLAACLARAKSVDEIPRAMKAYEKIRKPRAEKIKGAAEGRGKEDHLPDGEEQERRDEILRGSLGSSGEISEETVKRVDWIYGFDVLGFANEELDKIFKVNGKFDRSA
;
A
#
# COMPACT_ATOMS: atom_id res chain seq x y z
N MET A 1 1.18 6.46 -3.59
CA MET A 1 2.51 6.09 -3.09
C MET A 1 3.12 7.15 -2.20
N ALA A 2 3.50 8.32 -2.72
CA ALA A 2 4.10 9.39 -1.90
C ALA A 2 3.25 9.82 -0.69
N THR A 3 1.92 9.84 -0.82
CA THR A 3 1.03 10.13 0.31
C THR A 3 1.08 9.06 1.40
N GLU A 4 1.18 7.77 1.01
CA GLU A 4 1.33 6.68 1.99
C GLU A 4 2.68 6.79 2.71
N ASP A 5 3.73 7.12 1.97
CA ASP A 5 5.08 7.32 2.49
C ASP A 5 5.10 8.47 3.50
N GLY A 6 4.46 9.60 3.19
CA GLY A 6 4.32 10.73 4.11
C GLY A 6 3.57 10.34 5.39
N ALA A 7 2.45 9.63 5.27
CA ALA A 7 1.66 9.18 6.41
C ALA A 7 2.45 8.21 7.32
N THR A 8 3.11 7.22 6.74
CA THR A 8 3.92 6.27 7.50
C THR A 8 5.16 6.92 8.11
N LEU A 9 5.84 7.82 7.39
CA LEU A 9 7.00 8.54 7.89
C LEU A 9 6.63 9.39 9.12
N ALA A 10 5.52 10.13 9.04
CA ALA A 10 4.99 10.90 10.16
C ALA A 10 4.71 10.00 11.38
N ALA A 11 4.04 8.86 11.17
CA ALA A 11 3.77 7.89 12.23
C ALA A 11 5.05 7.32 12.85
N CYS A 12 6.08 7.02 12.05
CA CYS A 12 7.37 6.53 12.54
C CYS A 12 8.09 7.60 13.38
N LEU A 13 8.15 8.84 12.90
CA LEU A 13 8.80 9.94 13.62
C LEU A 13 8.06 10.28 14.92
N ALA A 14 6.74 10.14 14.96
CA ALA A 14 5.94 10.33 16.18
C ALA A 14 6.27 9.30 17.29
N ARG A 15 6.93 8.18 16.97
CA ARG A 15 7.42 7.22 17.98
C ARG A 15 8.75 7.63 18.61
N ALA A 16 9.52 8.51 17.96
CA ALA A 16 10.80 8.97 18.48
C ALA A 16 10.59 10.01 19.58
N LYS A 17 11.23 9.81 20.73
CA LYS A 17 11.19 10.73 21.89
C LYS A 17 12.36 11.70 21.92
N SER A 18 13.38 11.45 21.09
CA SER A 18 14.59 12.26 20.99
C SER A 18 15.23 12.13 19.61
N VAL A 19 16.16 13.04 19.30
CA VAL A 19 16.83 13.11 18.00
C VAL A 19 17.66 11.84 17.72
N ASP A 20 18.25 11.24 18.74
CA ASP A 20 19.02 10.00 18.65
C ASP A 20 18.16 8.76 18.31
N GLU A 21 16.83 8.83 18.50
CA GLU A 21 15.91 7.77 18.07
C GLU A 21 15.47 7.90 16.60
N ILE A 22 15.73 9.03 15.93
CA ILE A 22 15.37 9.24 14.52
C ILE A 22 15.94 8.14 13.61
N PRO A 23 17.21 7.72 13.70
CA PRO A 23 17.72 6.61 12.91
C PRO A 23 16.94 5.30 13.08
N ARG A 24 16.42 5.03 14.29
CA ARG A 24 15.56 3.87 14.54
C ARG A 24 14.19 4.03 13.87
N ALA A 25 13.58 5.21 13.97
CA ALA A 25 12.33 5.53 13.28
C ALA A 25 12.45 5.41 11.75
N MET A 26 13.57 5.88 11.17
CA MET A 26 13.81 5.76 9.72
C MET A 26 13.97 4.31 9.26
N LYS A 27 14.63 3.46 10.06
CA LYS A 27 14.69 2.01 9.79
C LYS A 27 13.32 1.35 9.87
N ALA A 28 12.46 1.78 10.80
CA ALA A 28 11.10 1.29 10.89
C ALA A 28 10.28 1.68 9.66
N TYR A 29 10.38 2.96 9.24
CA TYR A 29 9.76 3.45 8.02
C TYR A 29 10.15 2.62 6.79
N GLU A 30 11.45 2.40 6.58
CA GLU A 30 11.93 1.60 5.45
C GLU A 30 11.37 0.17 5.51
N LYS A 31 11.44 -0.47 6.68
CA LYS A 31 10.94 -1.84 6.88
C LYS A 31 9.45 -1.97 6.57
N ILE A 32 8.64 -1.00 6.97
CA ILE A 32 7.18 -1.00 6.77
C ILE A 32 6.82 -0.72 5.30
N ARG A 33 7.51 0.24 4.67
CA ARG A 33 7.13 0.75 3.36
C ARG A 33 7.72 0.01 2.18
N LYS A 34 8.97 -0.47 2.30
CA LYS A 34 9.68 -1.09 1.18
C LYS A 34 8.92 -2.27 0.55
N PRO A 35 8.41 -3.27 1.32
CA PRO A 35 7.70 -4.40 0.71
C PRO A 35 6.42 -3.97 -0.04
N ARG A 36 5.68 -2.99 0.50
CA ARG A 36 4.47 -2.49 -0.15
C ARG A 36 4.78 -1.69 -1.41
N ALA A 37 5.79 -0.83 -1.36
CA ALA A 37 6.21 -0.04 -2.51
C ALA A 37 6.71 -0.93 -3.66
N GLU A 38 7.52 -1.94 -3.35
CA GLU A 38 8.01 -2.91 -4.33
C GLU A 38 6.87 -3.74 -4.93
N LYS A 39 5.90 -4.19 -4.11
CA LYS A 39 4.72 -4.92 -4.58
C LYS A 39 3.88 -4.08 -5.56
N ILE A 40 3.64 -2.80 -5.26
CA ILE A 40 2.87 -1.91 -6.13
C ILE A 40 3.63 -1.62 -7.43
N LYS A 41 4.95 -1.40 -7.35
CA LYS A 41 5.81 -1.23 -8.53
C LYS A 41 5.74 -2.46 -9.44
N GLY A 42 5.93 -3.66 -8.90
CA GLY A 42 5.85 -4.89 -9.68
C GLY A 42 4.49 -5.11 -10.34
N ALA A 43 3.40 -4.78 -9.62
CA ALA A 43 2.05 -4.85 -10.20
C ALA A 43 1.82 -3.81 -11.31
N ALA A 44 2.41 -2.61 -11.20
CA ALA A 44 2.37 -1.60 -12.25
C ALA A 44 3.19 -2.02 -13.48
N GLU A 45 4.36 -2.64 -13.27
CA GLU A 45 5.18 -3.18 -14.37
C GLU A 45 4.47 -4.32 -15.12
N GLY A 46 3.79 -5.22 -14.39
CA GLY A 46 2.97 -6.27 -14.99
C GLY A 46 1.86 -5.69 -15.85
N ARG A 47 1.06 -4.77 -15.28
CA ARG A 47 0.00 -4.06 -16.02
C ARG A 47 0.53 -3.31 -17.24
N GLY A 48 1.65 -2.62 -17.09
CA GLY A 48 2.28 -1.92 -18.21
C GLY A 48 2.59 -2.84 -19.39
N LYS A 49 2.94 -4.11 -19.16
CA LYS A 49 3.13 -5.09 -20.23
C LYS A 49 1.80 -5.56 -20.82
N GLU A 50 0.82 -5.88 -19.97
CA GLU A 50 -0.52 -6.33 -20.37
C GLU A 50 -1.25 -5.29 -21.22
N ASP A 51 -1.14 -4.02 -20.84
CA ASP A 51 -1.79 -2.90 -21.54
C ASP A 51 -1.18 -2.65 -22.93
N HIS A 52 0.06 -3.06 -23.16
CA HIS A 52 0.81 -2.83 -24.41
C HIS A 52 1.13 -4.13 -25.16
N LEU A 53 0.31 -5.17 -24.99
CA LEU A 53 0.42 -6.38 -25.78
C LEU A 53 0.27 -6.06 -27.28
N PRO A 54 1.08 -6.68 -28.16
CA PRO A 54 0.87 -6.57 -29.60
C PRO A 54 -0.44 -7.27 -29.98
N ASP A 55 -1.02 -6.87 -31.11
CA ASP A 55 -2.23 -7.49 -31.64
C ASP A 55 -2.07 -9.01 -31.79
N GLY A 56 -3.05 -9.77 -31.29
CA GLY A 56 -3.06 -11.24 -31.30
C GLY A 56 -3.92 -11.84 -30.18
N GLU A 57 -3.91 -13.16 -30.07
CA GLU A 57 -4.81 -13.89 -29.16
C GLU A 57 -4.72 -13.44 -27.69
N GLU A 58 -3.53 -13.07 -27.21
CA GLU A 58 -3.35 -12.63 -25.82
C GLU A 58 -3.94 -11.24 -25.57
N GLN A 59 -3.82 -10.35 -26.56
CA GLN A 59 -4.44 -9.01 -26.56
C GLN A 59 -5.96 -9.16 -26.56
N GLU A 60 -6.50 -10.09 -27.36
CA GLU A 60 -7.93 -10.33 -27.47
C GLU A 60 -8.52 -10.85 -26.15
N ARG A 61 -7.84 -11.81 -25.51
CA ARG A 61 -8.24 -12.34 -24.20
C ARG A 61 -8.27 -11.28 -23.12
N ARG A 62 -7.25 -10.42 -23.06
CA ARG A 62 -7.25 -9.27 -22.13
C ARG A 62 -8.44 -8.35 -22.40
N ASP A 63 -8.74 -8.05 -23.66
CA ASP A 63 -9.86 -7.17 -24.02
C ASP A 63 -11.22 -7.75 -23.66
N GLU A 64 -11.38 -9.07 -23.74
CA GLU A 64 -12.59 -9.74 -23.24
C GLU A 64 -12.78 -9.54 -21.73
N ILE A 65 -11.70 -9.67 -20.95
CA ILE A 65 -11.72 -9.42 -19.51
C ILE A 65 -12.05 -7.95 -19.21
N LEU A 66 -11.46 -7.01 -19.96
CA LEU A 66 -11.74 -5.58 -19.81
C LEU A 66 -13.19 -5.23 -20.17
N ARG A 67 -13.76 -5.85 -21.21
CA ARG A 67 -15.19 -5.69 -21.55
C ARG A 67 -16.11 -6.15 -20.41
N GLY A 68 -15.73 -7.18 -19.68
CA GLY A 68 -16.44 -7.65 -18.48
C GLY A 68 -16.22 -6.80 -17.22
N SER A 69 -15.35 -5.79 -17.27
CA SER A 69 -15.00 -4.97 -16.10
C SER A 69 -16.05 -3.89 -15.77
N LEU A 70 -17.00 -3.64 -16.68
CA LEU A 70 -18.15 -2.76 -16.46
C LEU A 70 -19.42 -3.60 -16.28
N GLY A 71 -20.19 -3.28 -15.25
CA GLY A 71 -21.54 -3.80 -15.05
C GLY A 71 -22.53 -3.22 -16.08
N SER A 72 -23.72 -3.80 -16.13
CA SER A 72 -24.79 -3.37 -17.05
C SER A 72 -25.25 -1.92 -16.85
N SER A 73 -25.00 -1.33 -15.67
CA SER A 73 -25.25 0.07 -15.34
C SER A 73 -24.14 1.03 -15.77
N GLY A 74 -23.02 0.53 -16.31
CA GLY A 74 -21.82 1.32 -16.58
C GLY A 74 -20.91 1.54 -15.35
N GLU A 75 -21.27 0.96 -14.20
CA GLU A 75 -20.42 0.96 -13.00
C GLU A 75 -19.32 -0.09 -13.10
N ILE A 76 -18.21 0.11 -12.36
CA ILE A 76 -17.16 -0.91 -12.26
C ILE A 76 -17.72 -2.15 -11.57
N SER A 77 -17.50 -3.33 -12.16
CA SER A 77 -17.98 -4.59 -11.57
C SER A 77 -17.33 -4.86 -10.21
N GLU A 78 -18.04 -5.53 -9.31
CA GLU A 78 -17.53 -5.87 -7.97
C GLU A 78 -16.23 -6.69 -8.03
N GLU A 79 -16.11 -7.57 -9.04
CA GLU A 79 -14.89 -8.33 -9.32
C GLU A 79 -13.71 -7.42 -9.65
N THR A 80 -13.95 -6.38 -10.47
CA THR A 80 -12.93 -5.39 -10.81
C THR A 80 -12.52 -4.57 -9.60
N VAL A 81 -13.47 -4.19 -8.74
CA VAL A 81 -13.18 -3.51 -7.46
C VAL A 81 -12.27 -4.39 -6.60
N LYS A 82 -12.64 -5.66 -6.38
CA LYS A 82 -11.84 -6.62 -5.58
C LYS A 82 -10.41 -6.79 -6.10
N ARG A 83 -10.20 -6.73 -7.43
CA ARG A 83 -8.86 -6.84 -8.04
C ARG A 83 -7.92 -5.68 -7.67
N VAL A 84 -8.47 -4.49 -7.43
CA VAL A 84 -7.67 -3.28 -7.14
C VAL A 84 -7.77 -2.80 -5.69
N ASP A 85 -8.65 -3.40 -4.90
CA ASP A 85 -8.92 -3.03 -3.51
C ASP A 85 -7.66 -3.06 -2.62
N TRP A 86 -6.76 -4.03 -2.82
CA TRP A 86 -5.49 -4.09 -2.06
C TRP A 86 -4.57 -2.87 -2.27
N ILE A 87 -4.77 -2.10 -3.36
CA ILE A 87 -4.08 -0.84 -3.64
C ILE A 87 -4.85 0.31 -3.01
N TYR A 88 -6.11 0.50 -3.41
CA TYR A 88 -6.90 1.70 -3.12
C TYR A 88 -7.63 1.66 -1.76
N GLY A 89 -8.01 0.47 -1.30
CA GLY A 89 -8.66 0.25 0.00
C GLY A 89 -7.68 0.03 1.15
N PHE A 90 -6.37 0.20 0.93
CA PHE A 90 -5.36 -0.05 1.95
C PHE A 90 -5.32 1.04 3.03
N ASP A 91 -5.60 0.65 4.28
CA ASP A 91 -5.40 1.49 5.45
C ASP A 91 -3.91 1.58 5.83
N VAL A 92 -3.25 2.61 5.31
CA VAL A 92 -1.83 2.88 5.56
C VAL A 92 -1.54 3.12 7.03
N LEU A 93 -2.38 3.87 7.73
CA LEU A 93 -2.11 4.28 9.11
C LEU A 93 -2.38 3.13 10.08
N GLY A 94 -3.46 2.38 9.87
CA GLY A 94 -3.73 1.17 10.64
C GLY A 94 -2.56 0.18 10.55
N PHE A 95 -2.18 -0.18 9.32
CA PHE A 95 -1.06 -1.09 9.09
C PHE A 95 0.27 -0.58 9.68
N ALA A 96 0.61 0.70 9.46
CA ALA A 96 1.85 1.27 9.99
C ALA A 96 1.88 1.25 11.51
N ASN A 97 0.77 1.59 12.19
CA ASN A 97 0.71 1.57 13.65
C ASN A 97 0.85 0.17 14.23
N GLU A 98 0.20 -0.83 13.63
CA GLU A 98 0.34 -2.24 14.04
C GLU A 98 1.80 -2.71 13.93
N GLU A 99 2.48 -2.38 12.84
CA GLU A 99 3.90 -2.73 12.66
C GLU A 99 4.81 -1.97 13.63
N LEU A 100 4.53 -0.67 13.86
CA LEU A 100 5.28 0.13 14.82
C LEU A 100 5.10 -0.36 16.25
N ASP A 101 3.92 -0.83 16.65
CA ASP A 101 3.69 -1.41 17.97
C ASP A 101 4.55 -2.65 18.21
N LYS A 102 4.75 -3.47 17.16
CA LYS A 102 5.66 -4.62 17.18
C LYS A 102 7.13 -4.19 17.28
N ILE A 103 7.54 -3.18 16.51
CA ILE A 103 8.94 -2.70 16.44
C ILE A 103 9.35 -1.95 17.72
N PHE A 104 8.45 -1.15 18.27
CA PHE A 104 8.72 -0.31 19.42
C PHE A 104 8.41 -0.97 20.75
N LYS A 105 7.79 -2.17 20.75
CA LYS A 105 7.37 -2.93 21.94
C LYS A 105 6.82 -2.00 23.02
N VAL A 106 5.54 -1.65 22.92
CA VAL A 106 4.88 -0.91 23.99
C VAL A 106 4.78 -1.82 25.23
N ASN A 107 5.84 -1.84 26.04
CA ASN A 107 5.79 -2.38 27.39
C ASN A 107 4.97 -1.39 28.23
N GLY A 108 3.70 -1.72 28.43
CA GLY A 108 2.88 -1.34 29.60
C GLY A 108 2.85 0.12 30.04
N LYS A 109 1.64 0.70 29.97
CA LYS A 109 1.16 1.93 30.63
C LYS A 109 1.61 3.24 29.98
N PHE A 110 0.69 3.78 29.18
CA PHE A 110 0.56 5.22 28.99
C PHE A 110 0.31 5.85 30.39
N ASP A 111 1.33 6.50 30.95
CA ASP A 111 1.10 7.49 31.98
C ASP A 111 0.57 8.75 31.28
N ARG A 112 -0.70 9.07 31.51
CA ARG A 112 -1.36 10.29 31.00
C ARG A 112 -1.24 11.40 32.05
N SER A 113 -0.02 11.75 32.44
CA SER A 113 0.24 12.93 33.27
C SER A 113 1.33 13.81 32.67
N ALA A 114 0.88 14.75 31.82
CA ALA A 114 1.50 16.05 31.56
C ALA A 114 0.46 16.94 30.87
#